data_AF-J7F544-F1
#
_entry.id   AF-J7F544-F1
#
_cell.length_a   1.000
_cell.length_b   1.000
_cell.length_c   1.000
_cell.angle_alpha   90.00
_cell.angle_beta   90.00
_cell.angle_gamma   90.00
#
_symmetry.space_group_name_H-M   'P 1'
#
loop_
_entity.id
_entity.type
_entity.pdbx_description
1 polymer ?
#
loop_
_entity_poly.entity_id
_entity_poly.type
_entity_poly.pdbx_seq_one_letter_code
_entity_poly.pdbx_strand_id
1 'polypeptide(L)'
;MAEAPRMPDETGVPEIEPYLHPVLKKNYGNWKWHDRPRPGVLHHVAHSGDEVWTVRAGTQRQMDVYTIRKLMDIADDFAEGYVRFTIRSNIEFMVSEESKVQPLIDKLLEEGFPVGGTGNSISMISHTQGWLHCDIPATDASGAVKALMDELHEEFVREEMPNRVRLTISCCQINCGGQGDIAINIQHTKPPKINHDMVGNVCERPSVVARCPVAAIRPAVVNGKPTLEVDERKCICCGACFPPCPPMQINDPEHSKFAIWVGG
;
A
#
# COMPACT_ATOMS: atom_id res chain seq x y z
N MET A 1 42.72 24.22 7.59
CA MET A 1 41.66 23.93 6.60
C MET A 1 40.63 23.08 7.31
N ALA A 2 39.33 23.39 7.18
CA ALA A 2 38.30 22.53 7.77
C ALA A 2 38.36 21.15 7.09
N GLU A 3 38.27 20.09 7.89
CA GLU A 3 38.24 18.72 7.38
C GLU A 3 37.04 18.55 6.45
N ALA A 4 37.22 17.87 5.32
CA ALA A 4 36.15 17.67 4.36
C ALA A 4 35.03 16.84 5.01
N PRO A 5 33.74 17.14 4.72
CA PRO A 5 32.63 16.37 5.28
C PRO A 5 32.70 14.91 4.81
N ARG A 6 32.32 13.98 5.68
CA ARG A 6 32.16 12.56 5.31
C ARG A 6 31.14 12.44 4.18
N MET A 7 31.53 11.82 3.08
CA MET A 7 30.63 11.49 1.98
C MET A 7 29.89 10.18 2.26
N PRO A 8 28.64 10.03 1.79
CA PRO A 8 27.90 8.78 1.92
C PRO A 8 28.48 7.69 1.01
N ASP A 9 28.33 6.44 1.42
CA ASP A 9 28.63 5.27 0.59
C ASP A 9 27.38 4.91 -0.23
N GLU A 10 27.49 4.85 -1.55
CA GLU A 10 26.39 4.57 -2.48
C GLU A 10 26.07 3.07 -2.56
N THR A 11 25.67 2.46 -1.44
CA THR A 11 25.57 0.98 -1.31
C THR A 11 24.21 0.38 -1.68
N GLY A 12 23.16 1.19 -1.82
CA GLY A 12 21.81 0.67 -2.11
C GLY A 12 21.22 -0.18 -0.98
N VAL A 13 20.41 -1.19 -1.33
CA VAL A 13 19.79 -2.12 -0.37
C VAL A 13 20.76 -3.24 0.02
N PRO A 14 20.70 -3.76 1.26
CA PRO A 14 21.49 -4.92 1.65
C PRO A 14 21.17 -6.16 0.79
N GLU A 15 22.18 -7.02 0.61
CA GLU A 15 21.97 -8.37 0.06
C GLU A 15 20.96 -9.16 0.90
N ILE A 16 20.07 -9.90 0.25
CA ILE A 16 18.99 -10.64 0.94
C ILE A 16 19.48 -11.93 1.59
N GLU A 17 20.54 -12.53 1.07
CA GLU A 17 21.01 -13.88 1.44
C GLU A 17 21.29 -14.06 2.95
N PRO A 18 21.84 -13.08 3.69
CA PRO A 18 22.02 -13.19 5.15
C PRO A 18 20.72 -13.25 5.95
N TYR A 19 19.61 -12.78 5.37
CA TYR A 19 18.30 -12.68 6.03
C TYR A 19 17.35 -13.82 5.62
N LEU A 20 17.81 -14.76 4.80
CA LEU A 20 17.03 -15.94 4.45
C LEU A 20 17.06 -16.97 5.57
N HIS A 21 15.90 -17.56 5.85
CA HIS A 21 15.81 -18.74 6.69
C HIS A 21 16.75 -19.84 6.17
N PRO A 22 17.49 -20.58 7.02
CA PRO A 22 18.52 -21.53 6.58
C PRO A 22 18.02 -22.58 5.58
N VAL A 23 16.81 -23.11 5.80
CA VAL A 23 16.16 -24.04 4.87
C VAL A 23 15.88 -23.40 3.51
N LEU A 24 15.45 -22.14 3.47
CA LEU A 24 15.22 -21.42 2.21
C LEU A 24 16.53 -21.18 1.46
N LYS A 25 17.58 -20.78 2.17
CA LYS A 25 18.90 -20.56 1.61
C LYS A 25 19.49 -21.85 1.03
N LYS A 26 19.42 -22.95 1.77
CA LYS A 26 19.89 -24.28 1.34
C LYS A 26 19.20 -24.76 0.07
N ASN A 27 17.89 -24.48 -0.07
CA ASN A 27 17.06 -24.98 -1.17
C ASN A 27 16.69 -23.90 -2.20
N TYR A 28 17.47 -22.81 -2.27
CA TYR A 28 17.17 -21.69 -3.15
C TYR A 28 17.06 -22.15 -4.62
N GLY A 29 15.89 -21.96 -5.23
CA GLY A 29 15.61 -22.39 -6.59
C GLY A 29 15.40 -23.91 -6.79
N ASN A 30 15.35 -24.71 -5.72
CA ASN A 30 15.25 -26.18 -5.77
C ASN A 30 13.97 -26.73 -5.11
N TRP A 31 12.84 -26.07 -5.35
CA TRP A 31 11.53 -26.44 -4.80
C TRP A 31 10.79 -27.43 -5.70
N LYS A 32 10.26 -28.49 -5.10
CA LYS A 32 9.55 -29.56 -5.81
C LYS A 32 8.06 -29.23 -5.98
N TRP A 33 7.41 -28.82 -4.90
CA TRP A 33 5.99 -28.46 -4.89
C TRP A 33 5.65 -27.61 -3.66
N HIS A 34 4.46 -27.03 -3.68
CA HIS A 34 3.85 -26.38 -2.52
C HIS A 34 2.37 -26.75 -2.44
N ASP A 35 1.83 -26.75 -1.23
CA ASP A 35 0.39 -26.85 -0.99
C ASP A 35 -0.05 -25.86 0.09
N ARG A 36 -1.32 -25.98 0.51
CA ARG A 36 -1.99 -25.10 1.46
C ARG A 36 -2.84 -25.97 2.40
N PRO A 37 -2.31 -26.40 3.55
CA PRO A 37 -3.01 -27.32 4.44
C PRO A 37 -4.23 -26.68 5.12
N ARG A 38 -4.23 -25.35 5.30
CA ARG A 38 -5.32 -24.56 5.89
C ARG A 38 -5.19 -23.07 5.57
N PRO A 39 -6.23 -22.25 5.74
CA PRO A 39 -6.13 -20.80 5.60
C PRO A 39 -4.97 -20.21 6.42
N GLY A 40 -4.19 -19.36 5.77
CA GLY A 40 -3.02 -18.68 6.33
C GLY A 40 -1.75 -19.53 6.43
N VAL A 41 -1.78 -20.81 6.05
CA VAL A 41 -0.60 -21.70 6.11
C VAL A 41 -0.22 -22.18 4.72
N LEU A 42 1.06 -22.04 4.37
CA LEU A 42 1.65 -22.59 3.16
C LEU A 42 2.72 -23.61 3.54
N HIS A 43 2.88 -24.64 2.72
CA HIS A 43 3.92 -25.65 2.91
C HIS A 43 4.65 -25.86 1.60
N HIS A 44 5.98 -25.78 1.64
CA HIS A 44 6.84 -25.98 0.47
C HIS A 44 7.82 -27.11 0.75
N VAL A 45 7.97 -28.00 -0.23
CA VAL A 45 8.88 -29.15 -0.14
C VAL A 45 9.93 -29.03 -1.23
N ALA A 46 11.19 -29.12 -0.84
CA ALA A 46 12.33 -29.11 -1.76
C ALA A 46 12.56 -30.48 -2.40
N HIS A 47 13.33 -30.53 -3.49
CA HIS A 47 13.74 -31.81 -4.09
C HIS A 47 14.62 -32.65 -3.15
N SER A 48 15.27 -32.03 -2.17
CA SER A 48 16.02 -32.68 -1.09
C SER A 48 15.12 -33.40 -0.08
N GLY A 49 13.81 -33.08 -0.04
CA GLY A 49 12.89 -33.50 1.00
C GLY A 49 12.81 -32.53 2.18
N ASP A 50 13.62 -31.46 2.21
CA ASP A 50 13.46 -30.41 3.23
C ASP A 50 12.11 -29.70 3.07
N GLU A 51 11.48 -29.38 4.19
CA GLU A 51 10.19 -28.71 4.25
C GLU A 51 10.33 -27.33 4.88
N VAL A 52 9.50 -26.38 4.44
CA VAL A 52 9.32 -25.09 5.09
C VAL A 52 7.84 -24.75 5.14
N TRP A 53 7.41 -24.34 6.33
CA TRP A 53 6.04 -23.97 6.62
C TRP A 53 5.98 -22.47 6.83
N THR A 54 5.07 -21.81 6.12
CA THR A 54 4.87 -20.37 6.21
C THR A 54 3.52 -20.07 6.83
N VAL A 55 3.51 -19.27 7.91
CA VAL A 55 2.29 -18.72 8.51
C VAL A 55 2.17 -17.26 8.11
N ARG A 56 1.11 -16.92 7.37
CA ARG A 56 0.80 -15.57 6.93
C ARG A 56 -0.18 -14.91 7.89
N ALA A 57 0.17 -13.72 8.37
CA ALA A 57 -0.69 -12.91 9.22
C ALA A 57 -0.92 -11.51 8.65
N GLY A 58 -2.12 -10.99 8.90
CA GLY A 58 -2.53 -9.63 8.53
C GLY A 58 -1.81 -8.58 9.38
N THR A 59 -1.41 -7.47 8.75
CA THR A 59 -0.88 -6.29 9.46
C THR A 59 -1.53 -5.03 8.90
N GLN A 60 -1.50 -3.95 9.66
CA GLN A 60 -2.08 -2.67 9.29
C GLN A 60 -1.25 -1.84 8.29
N ARG A 61 -0.09 -2.36 7.82
CA ARG A 61 0.91 -1.65 6.98
C ARG A 61 1.60 -0.46 7.66
N GLN A 62 0.84 0.48 8.23
CA GLN A 62 1.35 1.59 9.05
C GLN A 62 1.51 1.10 10.48
N MET A 63 2.73 0.73 10.86
CA MET A 63 3.04 0.18 12.18
C MET A 63 3.99 1.11 12.92
N ASP A 64 3.80 1.21 14.23
CA ASP A 64 4.80 1.83 15.08
C ASP A 64 5.98 0.86 15.33
N VAL A 65 7.05 1.40 15.91
CA VAL A 65 8.24 0.61 16.25
C VAL A 65 7.94 -0.49 17.28
N TYR A 66 6.95 -0.30 18.15
CA TYR A 66 6.59 -1.28 19.18
C TYR A 66 5.90 -2.51 18.58
N THR A 67 5.01 -2.30 17.61
CA THR A 67 4.38 -3.38 16.83
C THR A 67 5.42 -4.16 16.05
N ILE A 68 6.37 -3.47 15.40
CA ILE A 68 7.46 -4.14 14.68
C ILE A 68 8.29 -4.98 15.64
N ARG A 69 8.71 -4.43 16.80
CA ARG A 69 9.45 -5.18 17.81
C ARG A 69 8.69 -6.40 18.33
N LYS A 70 7.39 -6.25 18.61
CA LYS A 70 6.53 -7.37 18.99
C LYS A 70 6.50 -8.47 17.93
N LEU A 71 6.41 -8.11 16.65
CA LEU A 71 6.48 -9.10 15.56
C LEU A 71 7.85 -9.77 15.49
N MET A 72 8.94 -9.08 15.85
CA MET A 72 10.27 -9.69 15.93
C MET A 72 10.40 -10.62 17.14
N ASP A 73 9.83 -10.26 18.29
CA ASP A 73 9.80 -11.12 19.48
C ASP A 73 9.06 -12.44 19.16
N ILE A 74 7.92 -12.37 18.44
CA ILE A 74 7.22 -13.56 17.94
C ILE A 74 8.10 -14.36 16.97
N ALA A 75 8.88 -13.69 16.12
CA ALA A 75 9.76 -14.36 15.17
C ALA A 75 10.86 -15.15 15.90
N ASP A 76 11.51 -14.52 16.87
CA ASP A 76 12.60 -15.12 17.65
C ASP A 76 12.09 -16.31 18.48
N ASP A 77 10.94 -16.16 19.14
CA ASP A 77 10.41 -17.17 20.06
C ASP A 77 9.69 -18.32 19.34
N PHE A 78 9.01 -18.07 18.21
CA PHE A 78 8.09 -19.03 17.56
C PHE A 78 8.39 -19.31 16.09
N ALA A 79 9.26 -18.54 15.42
CA ALA A 79 9.50 -18.65 13.98
C ALA A 79 10.99 -18.61 13.57
N GLU A 80 11.85 -19.16 14.44
CA GLU A 80 13.28 -19.37 14.16
C GLU A 80 14.06 -18.08 13.86
N GLY A 81 13.52 -16.91 14.21
CA GLY A 81 14.13 -15.58 14.00
C GLY A 81 13.98 -15.02 12.58
N TYR A 82 13.12 -15.60 11.73
CA TYR A 82 12.97 -15.16 10.33
C TYR A 82 11.55 -14.77 9.96
N VAL A 83 11.44 -13.60 9.31
CA VAL A 83 10.20 -13.11 8.72
C VAL A 83 10.43 -12.50 7.35
N ARG A 84 9.34 -12.36 6.59
CA ARG A 84 9.30 -11.51 5.39
C ARG A 84 7.96 -10.79 5.32
N PHE A 85 7.92 -9.69 4.57
CA PHE A 85 6.67 -9.05 4.19
C PHE A 85 6.29 -9.43 2.76
N THR A 86 4.99 -9.62 2.54
CA THR A 86 4.43 -9.84 1.21
C THR A 86 4.26 -8.50 0.48
N ILE A 87 4.07 -8.55 -0.84
CA ILE A 87 3.76 -7.37 -1.66
C ILE A 87 2.45 -6.65 -1.27
N ARG A 88 1.63 -7.26 -0.41
CA ARG A 88 0.38 -6.69 0.11
C ARG A 88 0.47 -6.38 1.60
N SER A 89 1.67 -6.22 2.14
CA SER A 89 1.96 -5.84 3.53
C SER A 89 1.49 -6.83 4.60
N ASN A 90 1.02 -8.04 4.25
CA ASN A 90 0.98 -9.14 5.24
C ASN A 90 2.40 -9.50 5.64
N ILE A 91 2.57 -9.97 6.88
CA ILE A 91 3.80 -10.59 7.36
C ILE A 91 3.71 -12.11 7.18
N GLU A 92 4.83 -12.74 6.89
CA GLU A 92 5.00 -14.18 6.81
C GLU A 92 6.14 -14.62 7.72
N PHE A 93 5.83 -15.56 8.59
CA PHE A 93 6.75 -16.25 9.48
C PHE A 93 7.06 -17.63 8.89
N MET A 94 8.28 -18.13 9.08
CA MET A 94 8.72 -19.40 8.49
C MET A 94 9.31 -20.32 9.55
N VAL A 95 8.92 -21.59 9.53
CA VAL A 95 9.45 -22.64 10.41
C VAL A 95 9.85 -23.86 9.59
N SER A 96 10.85 -24.60 10.08
CA SER A 96 11.36 -25.81 9.43
C SER A 96 10.59 -27.08 9.79
N GLU A 97 9.66 -27.01 10.75
CA GLU A 97 8.92 -28.17 11.25
C GLU A 97 7.42 -27.85 11.39
N GLU A 98 6.57 -28.78 10.97
CA GLU A 98 5.11 -28.67 11.07
C GLU A 98 4.62 -28.46 12.52
N SER A 99 5.30 -29.09 13.48
CA SER A 99 4.97 -29.03 14.92
C SER A 99 4.98 -27.61 15.49
N LYS A 100 5.72 -26.67 14.86
CA LYS A 100 5.83 -25.27 15.28
C LYS A 100 4.72 -24.38 14.70
N VAL A 101 3.97 -24.86 13.71
CA VAL A 101 2.94 -24.08 13.01
C VAL A 101 1.81 -23.67 13.96
N GLN A 102 1.25 -24.61 14.73
CA GLN A 102 0.12 -24.31 15.61
C GLN A 102 0.49 -23.37 16.77
N PRO A 103 1.61 -23.57 17.50
CA PRO A 103 2.07 -22.60 18.51
C PRO A 103 2.24 -21.18 17.97
N LEU A 104 2.79 -21.04 16.77
CA LEU A 104 2.97 -19.75 16.11
C LEU A 104 1.62 -19.09 15.76
N ILE A 105 0.67 -19.86 15.22
CA ILE A 105 -0.70 -19.38 14.95
C ILE A 105 -1.36 -18.90 16.25
N ASP A 106 -1.29 -19.70 17.31
CA ASP A 106 -1.91 -19.37 18.60
C ASP A 106 -1.34 -18.06 19.14
N LYS A 107 -0.01 -17.88 19.06
CA LYS A 107 0.63 -16.65 19.51
C LYS A 107 0.24 -15.43 18.67
N LEU A 108 0.16 -15.58 17.35
CA LEU A 108 -0.27 -14.50 16.45
C LEU A 108 -1.71 -14.05 16.77
N LEU A 109 -2.62 -15.01 16.98
CA LEU A 109 -4.00 -14.74 17.33
C LEU A 109 -4.14 -14.11 18.72
N GLU A 110 -3.39 -14.59 19.71
CA GLU A 110 -3.32 -14.00 21.06
C GLU A 110 -2.93 -12.51 21.00
N GLU A 111 -1.98 -12.17 20.15
CA GLU A 111 -1.47 -10.80 19.99
C GLU A 111 -2.31 -9.93 19.02
N GLY A 112 -3.40 -10.49 18.46
CA GLY A 112 -4.34 -9.77 17.61
C GLY A 112 -3.98 -9.70 16.13
N PHE A 113 -3.07 -10.56 15.64
CA PHE A 113 -2.71 -10.67 14.23
C PHE A 113 -3.47 -11.84 13.57
N PRO A 114 -4.49 -11.58 12.74
CA PRO A 114 -5.27 -12.65 12.13
C PRO A 114 -4.43 -13.44 11.13
N VAL A 115 -4.57 -14.76 11.16
CA VAL A 115 -3.89 -15.67 10.23
C VAL A 115 -4.81 -15.96 9.04
N GLY A 116 -4.32 -15.74 7.81
CA GLY A 116 -5.16 -15.84 6.62
C GLY A 116 -4.57 -15.18 5.37
N GLY A 117 -5.44 -14.78 4.45
CA GLY A 117 -5.10 -14.05 3.23
C GLY A 117 -4.35 -14.89 2.19
N THR A 118 -4.51 -16.21 2.23
CA THR A 118 -4.00 -17.22 1.28
C THR A 118 -5.14 -17.76 0.39
N GLY A 119 -4.81 -18.45 -0.70
CA GLY A 119 -5.82 -19.09 -1.56
C GLY A 119 -6.94 -18.16 -2.05
N ASN A 120 -8.16 -18.68 -2.07
CA ASN A 120 -9.37 -18.00 -2.53
C ASN A 120 -9.99 -17.17 -1.40
N SER A 121 -9.30 -16.09 -1.06
CA SER A 121 -9.65 -15.16 0.01
C SER A 121 -9.53 -13.71 -0.45
N ILE A 122 -9.91 -12.79 0.44
CA ILE A 122 -9.45 -11.42 0.40
C ILE A 122 -8.15 -11.32 1.19
N SER A 123 -7.08 -10.92 0.51
CA SER A 123 -5.81 -10.59 1.18
C SER A 123 -5.79 -9.10 1.56
N MET A 124 -4.86 -8.67 2.42
CA MET A 124 -4.75 -7.27 2.87
C MET A 124 -4.91 -6.26 1.73
N ILE A 125 -5.61 -5.16 2.02
CA ILE A 125 -5.91 -4.09 1.05
C ILE A 125 -4.66 -3.23 0.84
N SER A 126 -4.15 -3.21 -0.40
CA SER A 126 -3.07 -2.28 -0.79
C SER A 126 -3.61 -0.86 -0.74
N HIS A 127 -2.93 0.02 -0.01
CA HIS A 127 -3.43 1.37 0.19
C HIS A 127 -2.33 2.40 0.36
N THR A 128 -2.75 3.66 0.40
CA THR A 128 -1.88 4.84 0.28
C THR A 128 -1.71 5.56 1.62
N GLN A 129 -1.23 6.80 1.57
CA GLN A 129 -0.96 7.59 2.76
C GLN A 129 -2.22 8.21 3.37
N GLY A 130 -3.20 8.62 2.56
CA GLY A 130 -4.39 9.31 3.09
C GLY A 130 -4.05 10.62 3.80
N TRP A 131 -4.87 10.99 4.78
CA TRP A 131 -4.69 12.19 5.59
C TRP A 131 -3.50 12.11 6.55
N LEU A 132 -2.91 10.93 6.72
CA LEU A 132 -1.78 10.74 7.62
C LEU A 132 -0.52 11.48 7.15
N HIS A 133 -0.29 11.55 5.83
CA HIS A 133 0.98 12.06 5.32
C HIS A 133 0.93 12.71 3.94
N CYS A 134 -0.08 12.42 3.12
CA CYS A 134 -0.15 13.04 1.79
C CYS A 134 -0.53 14.53 1.93
N ASP A 135 -0.01 15.36 1.04
CA ASP A 135 -0.33 16.77 0.88
C ASP A 135 -1.56 17.01 -0.04
N ILE A 136 -1.87 16.04 -0.90
CA ILE A 136 -3.02 16.07 -1.82
C ILE A 136 -4.13 15.02 -1.56
N PRO A 137 -4.38 14.52 -0.35
CA PRO A 137 -5.37 13.50 -0.11
C PRO A 137 -6.78 14.09 -0.18
N ALA A 138 -7.67 13.37 -0.84
CA ALA A 138 -9.08 13.70 -0.92
C ALA A 138 -9.94 12.80 -0.01
N THR A 139 -9.33 11.78 0.60
CA THR A 139 -9.89 10.94 1.65
C THR A 139 -8.78 10.36 2.53
N ASP A 140 -9.13 9.73 3.64
CA ASP A 140 -8.20 8.90 4.39
C ASP A 140 -8.05 7.51 3.76
N ALA A 141 -6.85 6.93 3.89
CA ALA A 141 -6.56 5.59 3.39
C ALA A 141 -6.66 4.54 4.51
N SER A 142 -5.97 4.76 5.64
CA SER A 142 -5.92 3.79 6.74
C SER A 142 -7.28 3.56 7.38
N GLY A 143 -8.07 4.61 7.61
CA GLY A 143 -9.43 4.51 8.14
C GLY A 143 -10.38 3.79 7.19
N ALA A 144 -10.28 4.05 5.88
CA ALA A 144 -11.09 3.35 4.88
C ALA A 144 -10.75 1.86 4.80
N VAL A 145 -9.45 1.51 4.84
CA VAL A 145 -9.00 0.11 4.90
C VAL A 145 -9.48 -0.57 6.16
N LYS A 146 -9.37 0.08 7.33
CA LYS A 146 -9.82 -0.50 8.60
C LYS A 146 -11.31 -0.81 8.57
N ALA A 147 -12.13 0.16 8.14
CA ALA A 147 -13.58 -0.05 8.02
C ALA A 147 -13.95 -1.22 7.11
N LEU A 148 -13.24 -1.39 5.98
CA LEU A 148 -13.49 -2.50 5.06
C LEU A 148 -12.97 -3.84 5.57
N MET A 149 -11.78 -3.87 6.16
CA MET A 149 -11.19 -5.11 6.69
C MET A 149 -11.95 -5.64 7.91
N ASP A 150 -12.65 -4.79 8.66
CA ASP A 150 -13.54 -5.22 9.74
C ASP A 150 -14.76 -5.98 9.19
N GLU A 151 -15.36 -5.48 8.11
CA GLU A 151 -16.48 -6.16 7.43
C GLU A 151 -16.03 -7.40 6.64
N LEU A 152 -14.81 -7.40 6.10
CA LEU A 152 -14.27 -8.46 5.25
C LEU A 152 -13.35 -9.43 6.01
N HIS A 153 -13.38 -9.40 7.35
CA HIS A 153 -12.49 -10.21 8.17
C HIS A 153 -12.65 -11.72 7.92
N GLU A 154 -13.89 -12.20 7.83
CA GLU A 154 -14.19 -13.61 7.55
C GLU A 154 -13.62 -14.05 6.20
N GLU A 155 -13.68 -13.18 5.18
CA GLU A 155 -13.11 -13.44 3.86
C GLU A 155 -11.58 -13.46 3.86
N PHE A 156 -10.94 -12.88 4.88
CA PHE A 156 -9.49 -12.93 5.06
C PHE A 156 -9.07 -14.24 5.75
N VAL A 157 -9.78 -14.68 6.78
CA VAL A 157 -9.42 -15.88 7.57
C VAL A 157 -9.93 -17.19 6.98
N ARG A 158 -10.72 -17.14 5.90
CA ARG A 158 -11.24 -18.31 5.16
C ARG A 158 -10.76 -18.32 3.71
N GLU A 159 -10.93 -19.46 3.05
CA GLU A 159 -10.62 -19.66 1.61
C GLU A 159 -11.85 -20.12 0.82
N GLU A 160 -13.01 -19.51 1.07
CA GLU A 160 -14.32 -19.95 0.56
C GLU A 160 -14.80 -19.16 -0.67
N MET A 161 -14.03 -18.18 -1.15
CA MET A 161 -14.40 -17.41 -2.33
C MET A 161 -14.29 -18.26 -3.62
N PRO A 162 -15.01 -17.92 -4.70
CA PRO A 162 -14.84 -18.59 -5.99
C PRO A 162 -13.43 -18.45 -6.57
N ASN A 163 -12.78 -17.32 -6.28
CA ASN A 163 -11.39 -17.03 -6.63
C ASN A 163 -10.84 -15.97 -5.68
N ARG A 164 -9.53 -15.77 -5.66
CA ARG A 164 -8.87 -14.71 -4.88
C ARG A 164 -9.31 -13.33 -5.37
N VAL A 165 -9.61 -12.43 -4.43
CA VAL A 165 -9.98 -11.04 -4.73
C VAL A 165 -8.96 -10.06 -4.12
N ARG A 166 -8.53 -9.09 -4.92
CA ARG A 166 -7.57 -8.04 -4.54
C ARG A 166 -8.27 -6.69 -4.52
N LEU A 167 -8.29 -6.08 -3.35
CA LEU A 167 -8.84 -4.73 -3.18
C LEU A 167 -7.72 -3.68 -3.12
N THR A 168 -7.91 -2.51 -3.71
CA THR A 168 -6.98 -1.38 -3.54
C THR A 168 -7.70 -0.11 -3.09
N ILE A 169 -7.02 0.73 -2.31
CA ILE A 169 -7.55 2.04 -1.89
C ILE A 169 -6.55 3.15 -2.16
N SER A 170 -7.00 4.15 -2.92
CA SER A 170 -6.21 5.33 -3.27
C SER A 170 -6.88 6.60 -2.77
N CYS A 171 -6.11 7.44 -2.06
CA CYS A 171 -6.63 8.67 -1.48
C CYS A 171 -6.86 9.82 -2.47
N CYS A 172 -6.41 9.66 -3.72
CA CYS A 172 -6.64 10.59 -4.83
C CYS A 172 -6.45 9.87 -6.17
N GLN A 173 -6.78 10.55 -7.28
CA GLN A 173 -6.75 9.98 -8.63
C GLN A 173 -5.38 9.60 -9.18
N ILE A 174 -4.28 10.01 -8.54
CA ILE A 174 -2.94 9.54 -8.89
C ILE A 174 -2.84 8.02 -8.73
N ASN A 175 -3.72 7.43 -7.91
CA ASN A 175 -3.88 5.99 -7.76
C ASN A 175 -2.61 5.24 -7.32
N CYS A 176 -1.87 5.78 -6.34
CA CYS A 176 -0.67 5.12 -5.82
C CYS A 176 -0.93 3.76 -5.16
N GLY A 177 -2.19 3.38 -4.91
CA GLY A 177 -2.57 2.07 -4.36
C GLY A 177 -2.52 0.93 -5.39
N GLY A 178 -2.43 1.28 -6.68
CA GLY A 178 -2.39 0.34 -7.80
C GLY A 178 -3.76 -0.17 -8.24
N GLN A 179 -3.75 -1.15 -9.13
CA GLN A 179 -4.96 -1.80 -9.63
C GLN A 179 -5.28 -3.07 -8.84
N GLY A 180 -6.55 -3.43 -8.79
CA GLY A 180 -7.05 -4.67 -8.18
C GLY A 180 -8.38 -5.07 -8.79
N ASP A 181 -8.86 -6.26 -8.44
CA ASP A 181 -10.17 -6.76 -8.86
C ASP A 181 -11.30 -5.80 -8.44
N ILE A 182 -11.12 -5.13 -7.28
CA ILE A 182 -11.94 -4.01 -6.84
C ILE A 182 -11.00 -2.86 -6.43
N ALA A 183 -11.14 -1.69 -7.04
CA ALA A 183 -10.36 -0.51 -6.70
C ALA A 183 -11.28 0.60 -6.20
N ILE A 184 -10.97 1.13 -5.02
CA ILE A 184 -11.66 2.27 -4.43
C ILE A 184 -10.73 3.48 -4.54
N ASN A 185 -11.12 4.40 -5.40
CA ASN A 185 -10.34 5.61 -5.69
C ASN A 185 -11.21 6.85 -5.49
N ILE A 186 -10.62 8.02 -5.34
CA ILE A 186 -11.40 9.25 -5.22
C ILE A 186 -11.72 9.84 -6.60
N GLN A 187 -12.98 10.20 -6.80
CA GLN A 187 -13.43 11.05 -7.89
C GLN A 187 -13.88 12.41 -7.34
N HIS A 188 -13.23 13.48 -7.78
CA HIS A 188 -13.74 14.81 -7.53
C HIS A 188 -14.88 15.12 -8.51
N THR A 189 -15.87 15.88 -8.05
CA THR A 189 -17.07 16.25 -8.83
C THR A 189 -17.18 17.75 -9.10
N LYS A 190 -16.12 18.51 -8.78
CA LYS A 190 -16.02 19.93 -9.10
C LYS A 190 -14.61 20.29 -9.64
N PRO A 191 -14.50 21.32 -10.49
CA PRO A 191 -13.21 21.92 -10.86
C PRO A 191 -12.45 22.49 -9.65
N PRO A 192 -11.12 22.68 -9.76
CA PRO A 192 -10.31 23.28 -8.70
C PRO A 192 -10.68 24.75 -8.47
N LYS A 193 -10.66 25.18 -7.21
CA LYS A 193 -10.77 26.59 -6.80
C LYS A 193 -9.39 27.23 -6.87
N ILE A 194 -9.25 28.35 -7.56
CA ILE A 194 -7.97 29.03 -7.76
C ILE A 194 -7.81 30.18 -6.75
N ASN A 195 -6.73 30.17 -5.98
CA ASN A 195 -6.24 31.34 -5.27
C ASN A 195 -5.34 32.18 -6.19
N HIS A 196 -5.94 33.12 -6.92
CA HIS A 196 -5.26 33.92 -7.93
C HIS A 196 -4.09 34.75 -7.39
N ASP A 197 -4.10 35.12 -6.10
CA ASP A 197 -3.03 35.92 -5.47
C ASP A 197 -1.72 35.15 -5.31
N MET A 198 -1.78 33.81 -5.25
CA MET A 198 -0.60 32.97 -5.03
C MET A 198 -0.04 32.33 -6.30
N VAL A 199 -0.84 32.18 -7.36
CA VAL A 199 -0.44 31.46 -8.58
C VAL A 199 0.86 32.02 -9.17
N GLY A 200 1.00 33.34 -9.24
CA GLY A 200 2.19 33.99 -9.83
C GLY A 200 3.49 33.77 -9.05
N ASN A 201 3.39 33.48 -7.74
CA ASN A 201 4.56 33.32 -6.85
C ASN A 201 4.92 31.86 -6.61
N VAL A 202 3.94 30.94 -6.72
CA VAL A 202 4.10 29.53 -6.33
C VAL A 202 4.14 28.60 -7.53
N CYS A 203 3.44 28.93 -8.62
CA CYS A 203 3.20 27.99 -9.70
C CYS A 203 4.03 28.31 -10.95
N GLU A 204 4.69 27.30 -11.50
CA GLU A 204 5.22 27.34 -12.87
C GLU A 204 4.05 27.11 -13.84
N ARG A 205 3.44 28.21 -14.30
CA ARG A 205 2.14 28.18 -15.03
C ARG A 205 2.15 27.30 -16.31
N PRO A 206 3.17 27.35 -17.19
CA PRO A 206 3.25 26.47 -18.35
C PRO A 206 3.11 24.97 -18.03
N SER A 207 3.78 24.47 -16.99
CA SER A 207 3.70 23.06 -16.60
C SER A 207 2.33 22.70 -16.02
N VAL A 208 1.65 23.64 -15.36
CA VAL A 208 0.28 23.42 -14.87
C VAL A 208 -0.69 23.31 -16.04
N VAL A 209 -0.55 24.17 -17.06
CA VAL A 209 -1.34 24.10 -18.30
C VAL A 209 -1.09 22.76 -19.01
N ALA A 210 0.18 22.38 -19.19
CA ALA A 210 0.56 21.16 -19.91
C ALA A 210 0.11 19.86 -19.22
N ARG A 211 -0.07 19.87 -17.89
CA ARG A 211 -0.56 18.71 -17.13
C ARG A 211 -2.05 18.42 -17.32
N CYS A 212 -2.84 19.35 -17.84
CA CYS A 212 -4.27 19.12 -18.01
C CYS A 212 -4.53 18.16 -19.18
N PRO A 213 -5.03 16.94 -18.95
CA PRO A 213 -5.18 15.93 -20.00
C PRO A 213 -6.23 16.30 -21.05
N VAL A 214 -7.13 17.24 -20.70
CA VAL A 214 -8.27 17.66 -21.51
C VAL A 214 -8.19 19.13 -21.93
N ALA A 215 -7.00 19.75 -21.77
CA ALA A 215 -6.74 21.14 -22.14
C ALA A 215 -7.78 22.14 -21.60
N ALA A 216 -8.22 21.94 -20.36
CA ALA A 216 -9.18 22.80 -19.66
C ALA A 216 -8.51 24.02 -19.01
N ILE A 217 -7.18 24.03 -18.82
CA ILE A 217 -6.46 25.10 -18.12
C ILE A 217 -5.80 26.01 -19.15
N ARG A 218 -5.93 27.33 -18.99
CA ARG A 218 -5.24 28.32 -19.84
C ARG A 218 -4.72 29.52 -19.03
N PRO A 219 -3.69 30.24 -19.53
CA PRO A 219 -3.23 31.48 -18.93
C PRO A 219 -4.35 32.53 -18.92
N ALA A 220 -4.45 33.30 -17.84
CA ALA A 220 -5.42 34.37 -17.68
C ALA A 220 -4.80 35.57 -16.94
N VAL A 221 -5.54 36.68 -16.90
CA VAL A 221 -5.24 37.83 -16.06
C VAL A 221 -6.49 38.14 -15.24
N VAL A 222 -6.39 38.05 -13.91
CA VAL A 222 -7.48 38.36 -12.98
C VAL A 222 -6.98 39.44 -12.04
N ASN A 223 -7.75 40.52 -11.87
CA ASN A 223 -7.39 41.68 -11.05
C ASN A 223 -5.99 42.26 -11.39
N GLY A 224 -5.62 42.24 -12.68
CA GLY A 224 -4.32 42.73 -13.16
C GLY A 224 -3.14 41.79 -12.88
N LYS A 225 -3.36 40.63 -12.25
CA LYS A 225 -2.31 39.65 -11.95
C LYS A 225 -2.32 38.49 -12.95
N PRO A 226 -1.17 38.14 -13.54
CA PRO A 226 -1.05 36.95 -14.38
C PRO A 226 -1.34 35.67 -13.57
N THR A 227 -2.28 34.86 -14.03
CA THR A 227 -2.79 33.68 -13.32
C THR A 227 -3.24 32.59 -14.32
N LEU A 228 -4.10 31.68 -13.89
CA LEU A 228 -4.72 30.62 -14.67
C LEU A 228 -6.25 30.72 -14.57
N GLU A 229 -6.95 30.17 -15.55
CA GLU A 229 -8.39 29.90 -15.49
C GLU A 229 -8.68 28.46 -15.94
N VAL A 230 -9.84 27.90 -15.51
CA VAL A 230 -10.29 26.56 -15.89
C VAL A 230 -11.59 26.66 -16.67
N ASP A 231 -11.61 26.07 -17.88
CA ASP A 231 -12.84 25.80 -18.63
C ASP A 231 -13.58 24.62 -18.00
N GLU A 232 -14.57 24.94 -17.18
CA GLU A 232 -15.36 23.95 -16.44
C GLU A 232 -16.12 22.97 -17.35
N ARG A 233 -16.41 23.35 -18.60
CA ARG A 233 -17.08 22.46 -19.56
C ARG A 233 -16.17 21.34 -20.04
N LYS A 234 -14.85 21.51 -19.93
CA LYS A 234 -13.84 20.51 -20.30
C LYS A 234 -13.28 19.76 -19.10
N CYS A 235 -13.28 20.38 -17.92
CA CYS A 235 -12.63 19.81 -16.74
C CYS A 235 -13.27 18.48 -16.32
N ILE A 236 -12.45 17.42 -16.30
CA ILE A 236 -12.85 16.09 -15.78
C ILE A 236 -12.56 15.92 -14.28
N CYS A 237 -12.23 17.01 -13.59
CA CYS A 237 -12.00 17.05 -12.13
C CYS A 237 -10.92 16.07 -11.65
N CYS A 238 -9.85 15.85 -12.43
CA CYS A 238 -8.87 14.83 -12.08
C CYS A 238 -7.84 15.23 -11.01
N GLY A 239 -7.71 16.52 -10.72
CA GLY A 239 -6.81 17.02 -9.69
C GLY A 239 -5.32 17.05 -10.07
N ALA A 240 -4.92 16.60 -11.26
CA ALA A 240 -3.51 16.56 -11.68
C ALA A 240 -2.81 17.95 -11.70
N CYS A 241 -3.59 19.03 -11.74
CA CYS A 241 -3.07 20.40 -11.66
C CYS A 241 -2.75 20.88 -10.24
N PHE A 242 -3.29 20.22 -9.21
CA PHE A 242 -3.14 20.63 -7.82
C PHE A 242 -1.74 20.37 -7.23
N PRO A 243 -1.11 19.19 -7.38
CA PRO A 243 0.22 18.93 -6.80
C PRO A 243 1.31 19.96 -7.20
N PRO A 244 1.45 20.37 -8.47
CA PRO A 244 2.44 21.38 -8.84
C PRO A 244 1.99 22.83 -8.64
N CYS A 245 0.72 23.04 -8.32
CA CYS A 245 0.16 24.35 -8.08
C CYS A 245 -0.86 24.26 -6.94
N PRO A 246 -0.40 24.19 -5.68
CA PRO A 246 -1.27 24.16 -4.51
C PRO A 246 -2.35 25.26 -4.48
N PRO A 247 -2.15 26.46 -5.06
CA PRO A 247 -3.23 27.43 -5.25
C PRO A 247 -4.44 26.96 -6.05
N MET A 248 -4.37 25.84 -6.79
CA MET A 248 -5.49 25.23 -7.53
C MET A 248 -6.12 24.08 -6.72
N GLN A 249 -6.71 24.41 -5.57
CA GLN A 249 -7.24 23.43 -4.63
C GLN A 249 -8.45 22.67 -5.20
N ILE A 250 -8.34 21.35 -5.29
CA ILE A 250 -9.44 20.48 -5.77
C ILE A 250 -10.14 19.70 -4.65
N ASN A 251 -9.41 19.38 -3.56
CA ASN A 251 -9.94 18.63 -2.43
C ASN A 251 -11.12 19.37 -1.80
N ASP A 252 -12.17 18.62 -1.48
CA ASP A 252 -13.42 19.17 -0.97
C ASP A 252 -14.22 18.10 -0.22
N PRO A 253 -14.74 18.41 0.98
CA PRO A 253 -15.45 17.44 1.82
C PRO A 253 -16.76 16.94 1.21
N GLU A 254 -17.42 17.74 0.37
CA GLU A 254 -18.68 17.37 -0.26
C GLU A 254 -18.47 16.82 -1.67
N HIS A 255 -17.48 17.33 -2.40
CA HIS A 255 -17.30 16.99 -3.81
C HIS A 255 -16.22 15.96 -4.10
N SER A 256 -15.47 15.49 -3.09
CA SER A 256 -14.54 14.36 -3.22
C SER A 256 -15.22 13.09 -2.77
N LYS A 257 -15.49 12.16 -3.70
CA LYS A 257 -16.30 10.96 -3.44
C LYS A 257 -15.50 9.71 -3.72
N PHE A 258 -15.80 8.62 -3.00
CA PHE A 258 -15.32 7.30 -3.39
C PHE A 258 -15.98 6.86 -4.70
N ALA A 259 -15.15 6.48 -5.66
CA ALA A 259 -15.51 5.77 -6.87
C ALA A 259 -15.03 4.33 -6.74
N ILE A 260 -15.94 3.38 -6.96
CA ILE A 260 -15.67 1.95 -6.87
C ILE A 260 -15.58 1.40 -8.29
N TRP A 261 -14.44 0.79 -8.60
CA TRP A 261 -14.14 0.17 -9.88
C TRP A 261 -14.02 -1.33 -9.66
N VAL A 262 -14.49 -2.14 -10.61
CA VAL A 262 -14.50 -3.60 -10.51
C VAL A 262 -14.04 -4.23 -11.82
N GLY A 263 -13.43 -5.42 -11.74
CA GLY A 263 -13.02 -6.21 -12.90
C GLY A 263 -11.66 -5.81 -13.48
N GLY A 264 -10.70 -5.48 -12.61
CA GLY A 264 -9.32 -5.16 -12.98
C GLY A 264 -8.48 -6.34 -13.45
#